data_AF-A0A2T6FHM9-F1
#
_entry.id   AF-A0A2T6FHM9-F1
#
_cell.length_a   1.000
_cell.length_b   1.000
_cell.length_c   1.000
_cell.angle_alpha   90.00
_cell.angle_beta   90.00
_cell.angle_gamma   90.00
#
_symmetry.space_group_name_H-M   'P 1'
#
loop_
_entity.id
_entity.type
_entity.pdbx_description
1 polymer ?
#
loop_
_entity_poly.entity_id
_entity_poly.type
_entity_poly.pdbx_seq_one_letter_code
_entity_poly.pdbx_strand_id
1 'polypeptide(L)'
;MTEKIYQKAWLWYAVAIVIVLLDQASKHAIEAAFEYGETKVFTSFFNFTLAYNTGAAFSFLADAGGWQRWFFGVIAIVASVLLTVWIARVAATKVREAFALAFILGGAVGNLYDRIVHGHVVDFIVVHYQDNYWPAFNLADSAITLGAAVLIIDMLFVKEKKADA
;
A
#
# COMPACT_ATOMS: atom_id res chain seq x y z
N MET A 1 32.80 4.67 -1.94
CA MET A 1 32.03 3.41 -2.08
C MET A 1 30.55 3.62 -1.79
N THR A 2 30.20 4.42 -0.78
CA THR A 2 28.83 4.85 -0.42
C THR A 2 28.08 5.59 -1.54
N GLU A 3 28.74 6.45 -2.30
CA GLU A 3 28.10 7.21 -3.40
C GLU A 3 27.46 6.34 -4.49
N LYS A 4 28.06 5.21 -4.84
CA LYS A 4 27.53 4.30 -5.87
C LYS A 4 26.27 3.53 -5.41
N ILE A 5 26.07 3.37 -4.10
CA ILE A 5 24.95 2.62 -3.52
C ILE A 5 23.63 3.41 -3.69
N TYR A 6 23.68 4.73 -3.51
CA TYR A 6 22.49 5.60 -3.59
C TYR A 6 22.13 6.03 -5.02
N GLN A 7 22.94 5.70 -6.02
CA GLN A 7 22.92 6.36 -7.34
C GLN A 7 21.65 6.13 -8.18
N LYS A 8 20.66 5.38 -7.69
CA LYS A 8 19.33 5.20 -8.32
C LYS A 8 18.16 5.16 -7.34
N ALA A 9 18.41 5.33 -6.04
CA ALA A 9 17.35 5.21 -5.01
C ALA A 9 16.24 6.25 -5.21
N TRP A 10 16.60 7.45 -5.68
CA TRP A 10 15.67 8.53 -5.95
C TRP A 10 14.58 8.15 -6.97
N LEU A 11 14.87 7.30 -7.96
CA LEU A 11 13.88 6.82 -8.92
C LEU A 11 12.80 5.99 -8.23
N TRP A 12 13.21 5.12 -7.30
CA TRP A 12 12.30 4.28 -6.54
C TRP A 12 11.49 5.09 -5.54
N TYR A 13 12.08 6.12 -4.94
CA TYR A 13 11.31 7.07 -4.13
C TYR A 13 10.32 7.87 -4.97
N ALA A 14 10.68 8.27 -6.19
CA ALA A 14 9.74 8.92 -7.11
C ALA A 14 8.56 8.00 -7.45
N VAL A 15 8.80 6.69 -7.68
CA VAL A 15 7.73 5.70 -7.86
C VAL A 15 6.83 5.64 -6.62
N ALA A 16 7.39 5.55 -5.42
CA ALA A 16 6.61 5.55 -4.18
C ALA A 16 5.76 6.83 -4.03
N ILE A 17 6.33 8.00 -4.36
CA ILE A 17 5.61 9.28 -4.35
C ILE A 17 4.45 9.27 -5.36
N VAL A 18 4.67 8.79 -6.58
CA VAL A 18 3.59 8.67 -7.58
C VAL A 18 2.46 7.79 -7.06
N ILE A 19 2.76 6.68 -6.40
CA ILE A 19 1.75 5.80 -5.80
C ILE A 19 0.96 6.54 -4.73
N VAL A 20 1.63 7.28 -3.83
CA VAL A 20 0.96 8.10 -2.81
C VAL A 20 0.03 9.13 -3.46
N LEU A 21 0.50 9.83 -4.50
CA LEU A 21 -0.29 10.85 -5.18
C LEU A 21 -1.53 10.26 -5.87
N LEU A 22 -1.38 9.10 -6.53
CA LEU A 22 -2.50 8.41 -7.18
C LEU A 22 -3.51 7.89 -6.15
N ASP A 23 -3.04 7.32 -5.05
CA ASP A 23 -3.87 6.88 -3.94
C ASP A 23 -4.66 8.05 -3.34
N GLN A 24 -4.00 9.14 -2.97
CA GLN A 24 -4.66 10.31 -2.38
C GLN A 24 -5.62 11.00 -3.35
N ALA A 25 -5.25 11.13 -4.63
CA ALA A 25 -6.14 11.71 -5.64
C ALA A 25 -7.39 10.84 -5.85
N SER A 26 -7.24 9.51 -5.88
CA SER A 26 -8.37 8.60 -6.04
C SER A 26 -9.30 8.59 -4.82
N LYS A 27 -8.76 8.60 -3.60
CA LYS A 27 -9.54 8.74 -2.36
C LYS A 27 -10.34 10.04 -2.35
N HIS A 28 -9.68 11.16 -2.63
CA HIS A 28 -10.34 12.46 -2.68
C HIS A 28 -11.44 12.53 -3.76
N ALA A 29 -11.21 11.91 -4.92
CA ALA A 29 -12.21 11.85 -5.98
C ALA A 29 -13.46 11.06 -5.56
N ILE A 30 -13.28 9.96 -4.81
CA ILE A 30 -14.41 9.18 -4.29
C ILE A 30 -15.15 9.93 -3.19
N GLU A 31 -14.44 10.54 -2.24
CA GLU A 31 -15.07 11.35 -1.17
C GLU A 31 -15.87 12.53 -1.74
N ALA A 32 -15.46 13.09 -2.88
CA ALA A 32 -16.18 14.17 -3.55
C ALA A 32 -17.42 13.68 -4.34
N ALA A 33 -17.49 12.40 -4.70
CA ALA A 33 -18.50 11.85 -5.60
C ALA A 33 -19.52 10.90 -4.92
N PHE A 34 -19.26 10.52 -3.67
CA PHE A 34 -20.04 9.54 -2.92
C PHE A 34 -20.41 10.04 -1.53
N GLU A 35 -21.58 9.63 -1.04
CA GLU A 35 -21.92 9.74 0.37
C GLU A 35 -21.35 8.55 1.17
N TYR A 36 -21.09 8.74 2.46
CA TYR A 36 -20.58 7.67 3.30
C TYR A 36 -21.52 6.45 3.30
N GLY A 37 -20.97 5.26 3.03
CA GLY A 37 -21.73 4.01 2.91
C GLY A 37 -22.43 3.82 1.57
N GLU A 38 -22.40 4.81 0.66
CA GLU A 38 -22.93 4.67 -0.68
C GLU A 38 -22.13 3.63 -1.47
N THR A 39 -22.82 2.81 -2.26
CA THR A 39 -22.19 1.85 -3.18
C THR A 39 -22.84 1.98 -4.56
N LYS A 40 -22.03 2.24 -5.59
CA LYS A 40 -22.48 2.31 -6.98
C LYS A 40 -21.94 1.10 -7.73
N VAL A 41 -22.88 0.35 -8.33
CA VAL A 41 -22.55 -0.81 -9.16
C VAL A 41 -21.91 -0.33 -10.46
N PHE A 42 -20.74 -0.87 -10.78
CA PHE A 42 -20.03 -0.52 -12.01
C PHE A 42 -20.01 -1.69 -13.00
N THR A 43 -19.78 -2.92 -12.52
CA THR A 43 -19.98 -4.16 -13.28
C THR A 43 -20.63 -5.23 -12.38
N SER A 44 -20.87 -6.43 -12.93
CA SER A 44 -21.42 -7.56 -12.17
C SER A 44 -20.49 -8.13 -11.09
N PHE A 45 -19.23 -7.70 -11.03
CA PHE A 45 -18.22 -8.20 -10.09
C PHE A 45 -17.39 -7.09 -9.43
N PHE A 46 -17.62 -5.82 -9.79
CA PHE A 46 -16.82 -4.68 -9.33
C PHE A 46 -17.72 -3.46 -9.10
N ASN A 47 -17.59 -2.87 -7.93
CA ASN A 47 -18.34 -1.71 -7.49
C ASN A 47 -17.40 -0.66 -6.89
N PHE A 48 -17.84 0.59 -6.92
CA PHE A 48 -17.26 1.64 -6.10
C PHE A 48 -18.10 1.84 -4.85
N THR A 49 -17.45 2.06 -3.72
CA THR A 49 -18.08 2.42 -2.45
C THR A 49 -17.34 3.57 -1.79
N LEU A 50 -17.89 4.15 -0.73
CA LEU A 50 -17.15 5.00 0.20
C LEU A 50 -17.24 4.40 1.59
N ALA A 51 -16.14 3.77 2.03
CA ALA A 51 -16.02 3.17 3.35
C ALA A 51 -14.83 3.78 4.11
N TYR A 52 -15.03 4.00 5.42
CA TYR A 52 -13.99 4.50 6.31
C TYR A 52 -13.52 3.40 7.25
N ASN A 53 -12.27 2.98 7.05
CA ASN A 53 -11.66 1.89 7.76
C ASN A 53 -10.77 2.40 8.89
N THR A 54 -11.25 2.29 10.12
CA THR A 54 -10.55 2.68 11.35
C THR A 54 -9.51 1.63 11.82
N GLY A 55 -9.28 0.57 11.04
CA GLY A 55 -8.50 -0.61 11.44
C GLY A 55 -9.36 -1.82 11.79
N ALA A 56 -10.63 -1.82 11.40
CA ALA A 56 -11.62 -2.87 11.68
C ALA A 56 -11.53 -4.07 10.72
N ALA A 57 -10.53 -4.14 9.83
CA ALA A 57 -10.22 -5.36 9.08
C ALA A 57 -10.04 -6.59 10.00
N PHE A 58 -9.68 -6.33 11.27
CA PHE A 58 -9.83 -7.26 12.38
C PHE A 58 -11.08 -6.88 13.17
N SER A 59 -12.26 -7.26 12.72
CA SER A 59 -13.56 -6.92 13.33
C SER A 59 -13.64 -7.25 14.83
N PHE A 60 -12.84 -8.20 15.31
CA PHE A 60 -12.69 -8.50 16.75
C PHE A 60 -12.06 -7.38 17.58
N LEU A 61 -11.40 -6.40 16.95
CA LEU A 61 -10.84 -5.22 17.62
C LEU A 61 -11.72 -3.99 17.47
N ALA A 62 -12.75 -3.97 16.62
CA ALA A 62 -13.46 -2.73 16.28
C ALA A 62 -14.03 -1.99 17.52
N ASP A 63 -14.47 -2.72 18.54
CA ASP A 63 -15.02 -2.18 19.79
C ASP A 63 -13.95 -1.78 20.83
N ALA A 64 -12.65 -1.97 20.53
CA ALA A 64 -11.57 -1.79 21.50
C ALA A 64 -11.13 -0.32 21.68
N GLY A 65 -12.00 0.68 21.51
CA GLY A 65 -11.72 2.05 21.97
C GLY A 65 -10.67 2.86 21.19
N GLY A 66 -10.45 2.57 19.90
CA GLY A 66 -9.73 3.46 18.97
C GLY A 66 -8.19 3.40 18.99
N TRP A 67 -7.56 2.55 19.80
CA TRP A 67 -6.09 2.42 19.86
C TRP A 67 -5.47 1.89 18.56
N GLN A 68 -6.26 1.18 17.74
CA GLN A 68 -5.85 0.55 16.49
C GLN A 68 -5.29 1.59 15.52
N ARG A 69 -5.86 2.80 15.50
CA ARG A 69 -5.34 3.95 14.74
C ARG A 69 -3.87 4.19 15.05
N TRP A 70 -3.52 4.31 16.33
CA TRP A 70 -2.17 4.61 16.79
C TRP A 70 -1.23 3.43 16.58
N PHE A 71 -1.69 2.21 16.87
CA PHE A 71 -0.88 1.02 16.67
C PHE A 71 -0.52 0.78 15.19
N PHE A 72 -1.50 0.81 14.30
CA PHE A 72 -1.24 0.67 12.86
C PHE A 72 -0.47 1.87 12.30
N GLY A 73 -0.68 3.07 12.83
CA GLY A 73 0.13 4.24 12.51
C GLY A 73 1.61 4.05 12.86
N VAL A 74 1.92 3.58 14.07
CA VAL A 74 3.30 3.31 14.51
C VAL A 74 3.94 2.22 13.67
N ILE A 75 3.23 1.11 13.40
CA ILE A 75 3.73 0.04 12.54
C ILE A 75 4.05 0.57 11.15
N ALA A 76 3.15 1.36 10.55
CA ALA A 76 3.36 1.93 9.23
C ALA A 76 4.55 2.89 9.21
N ILE A 77 4.73 3.75 10.23
CA ILE A 77 5.91 4.63 10.34
C ILE A 77 7.20 3.81 10.38
N VAL A 78 7.26 2.82 11.27
CA VAL A 78 8.45 1.96 11.42
C VAL A 78 8.74 1.21 10.12
N ALA A 79 7.72 0.61 9.51
CA ALA A 79 7.83 -0.07 8.23
C ALA A 79 8.33 0.88 7.13
N SER A 80 7.76 2.07 7.00
CA SER A 80 8.18 3.07 6.01
C SER A 80 9.65 3.45 6.19
N VAL A 81 10.12 3.71 7.42
CA VAL A 81 11.54 4.01 7.69
C VAL A 81 12.45 2.85 7.26
N LEU A 82 12.09 1.62 7.65
CA LEU A 82 12.86 0.42 7.29
C LEU A 82 12.91 0.21 5.77
N LEU A 83 11.78 0.37 5.08
CA LEU A 83 11.66 0.25 3.63
C LEU A 83 12.48 1.33 2.91
N THR A 84 12.45 2.59 3.38
CA THR A 84 13.28 3.66 2.82
C THR A 84 14.76 3.28 2.91
N VAL A 85 15.24 2.87 4.08
CA VAL A 85 16.65 2.46 4.25
C VAL A 85 16.98 1.25 3.38
N TRP A 86 16.06 0.29 3.26
CA TRP A 86 16.27 -0.91 2.45
C TRP A 86 16.35 -0.59 0.95
N ILE A 87 15.41 0.18 0.41
CA ILE A 87 15.45 0.66 -0.98
C ILE A 87 16.81 1.29 -1.28
N ALA A 88 17.30 2.16 -0.38
CA ALA A 88 18.58 2.82 -0.56
C ALA A 88 19.76 1.84 -0.72
N ARG A 89 19.70 0.68 -0.04
CA ARG A 89 20.76 -0.34 -0.07
C ARG A 89 20.69 -1.22 -1.32
N VAL A 90 19.50 -1.47 -1.86
CA VAL A 90 19.30 -2.43 -2.97
C VAL A 90 19.03 -1.78 -4.32
N ALA A 91 18.75 -0.48 -4.35
CA ALA A 91 18.37 0.27 -5.55
C ALA A 91 19.31 0.11 -6.76
N ALA A 92 20.60 -0.05 -6.51
CA ALA A 92 21.61 -0.15 -7.57
C ALA A 92 21.81 -1.59 -8.10
N THR A 93 21.51 -2.62 -7.29
CA THR A 93 21.90 -4.00 -7.55
C THR A 93 20.73 -4.95 -7.75
N LYS A 94 19.58 -4.68 -7.11
CA LYS A 94 18.39 -5.55 -7.15
C LYS A 94 17.16 -4.74 -7.56
N VAL A 95 17.05 -4.46 -8.86
CA VAL A 95 15.99 -3.63 -9.45
C VAL A 95 14.58 -4.14 -9.14
N ARG A 96 14.35 -5.46 -9.17
CA ARG A 96 13.04 -6.07 -8.88
C ARG A 96 12.65 -5.91 -7.41
N GLU A 97 13.60 -6.16 -6.51
CA GLU A 97 13.42 -5.95 -5.08
C GLU A 97 13.15 -4.47 -4.78
N ALA A 98 13.93 -3.56 -5.38
CA ALA A 98 13.73 -2.12 -5.22
C ALA A 98 12.35 -1.63 -5.75
N PHE A 99 11.88 -2.16 -6.89
CA PHE A 99 10.54 -1.91 -7.41
C PHE A 99 9.47 -2.35 -6.41
N ALA A 100 9.59 -3.58 -5.89
CA ALA A 100 8.63 -4.14 -4.96
C ALA A 100 8.57 -3.35 -3.64
N LEU A 101 9.74 -2.99 -3.09
CA LEU A 101 9.84 -2.18 -1.88
C LEU A 101 9.28 -0.77 -2.09
N ALA A 102 9.46 -0.15 -3.26
CA ALA A 102 8.88 1.16 -3.58
C ALA A 102 7.34 1.12 -3.62
N PHE A 103 6.77 0.04 -4.16
CA PHE A 103 5.32 -0.18 -4.17
C PHE A 103 4.76 -0.32 -2.75
N ILE A 104 5.40 -1.15 -1.93
CA ILE A 104 5.00 -1.33 -0.52
C ILE A 104 5.16 0.00 0.25
N LEU A 105 6.26 0.73 0.05
CA LEU A 105 6.50 2.01 0.70
C LEU A 105 5.42 3.04 0.31
N GLY A 106 5.11 3.17 -0.98
CA GLY A 106 4.09 4.10 -1.47
C GLY A 106 2.72 3.81 -0.87
N GLY A 107 2.29 2.55 -0.89
CA GLY A 107 1.02 2.16 -0.27
C GLY A 107 1.01 2.34 1.25
N ALA A 108 2.09 1.96 1.94
CA ALA A 108 2.20 2.15 3.39
C ALA A 108 2.10 3.63 3.79
N VAL A 109 2.75 4.53 3.04
CA VAL A 109 2.71 5.97 3.29
C VAL A 109 1.33 6.55 2.96
N GLY A 110 0.69 6.16 1.86
CA GLY A 110 -0.66 6.63 1.51
C GLY A 110 -1.69 6.28 2.60
N ASN A 111 -1.66 5.05 3.07
CA ASN A 111 -2.53 4.59 4.16
C ASN A 111 -2.14 5.13 5.54
N LEU A 112 -0.87 5.49 5.77
CA LEU A 112 -0.42 6.18 6.97
C LEU A 112 -0.92 7.63 7.00
N TYR A 113 -0.88 8.32 5.86
CA TYR A 113 -1.38 9.68 5.73
C TYR A 113 -2.83 9.77 6.20
N ASP A 114 -3.72 8.91 5.69
CA ASP A 114 -5.12 8.96 6.11
C ASP A 114 -5.30 8.71 7.61
N ARG A 115 -4.56 7.75 8.17
CA ARG A 115 -4.60 7.46 9.62
C ARG A 115 -4.17 8.63 10.47
N ILE A 116 -3.17 9.40 10.02
CA ILE A 116 -2.70 10.58 10.75
C ILE A 116 -3.70 11.73 10.58
N VAL A 117 -4.12 12.02 9.35
CA VAL A 117 -4.89 13.22 9.00
C VAL A 117 -6.39 13.04 9.27
N HIS A 118 -6.98 11.95 8.80
CA HIS A 118 -8.42 11.67 8.86
C HIS A 118 -8.80 10.74 10.02
N GLY A 119 -7.86 9.92 10.50
CA GLY A 119 -8.08 8.96 11.59
C GLY A 119 -8.70 7.63 11.17
N HIS A 120 -8.91 7.45 9.88
CA HIS A 120 -9.35 6.23 9.22
C HIS A 120 -8.72 6.19 7.82
N VAL A 121 -8.82 5.07 7.12
CA VAL A 121 -8.41 4.92 5.72
C VAL A 121 -9.65 4.96 4.84
N VAL A 122 -9.55 5.63 3.71
CA VAL A 122 -10.64 5.68 2.72
C VAL A 122 -10.53 4.46 1.79
N ASP A 123 -11.50 3.56 1.89
CA ASP A 123 -11.62 2.36 1.06
C ASP A 123 -12.77 2.54 0.07
N PHE A 124 -12.55 2.15 -1.19
CA PHE A 124 -13.51 2.45 -2.25
C PHE A 124 -13.62 1.42 -3.36
N ILE A 125 -12.73 0.45 -3.43
CA ILE A 125 -12.78 -0.64 -4.39
C ILE A 125 -13.44 -1.85 -3.73
N VAL A 126 -14.52 -2.35 -4.33
CA VAL A 126 -15.17 -3.59 -3.91
C VAL A 126 -15.24 -4.55 -5.08
N VAL A 127 -14.70 -5.75 -4.90
CA VAL A 127 -14.83 -6.87 -5.83
C VAL A 127 -15.66 -7.97 -5.20
N HIS A 128 -16.52 -8.61 -5.99
CA HIS A 128 -17.41 -9.63 -5.47
C HIS A 128 -17.75 -10.69 -6.54
N TYR A 129 -18.18 -11.85 -6.08
CA TYR A 129 -18.76 -12.90 -6.91
C TYR A 129 -20.06 -13.38 -6.27
N GLN A 130 -21.18 -13.11 -6.94
CA GLN A 130 -22.52 -13.30 -6.37
C GLN A 130 -22.63 -12.53 -5.04
N ASP A 131 -23.07 -13.19 -3.97
CA ASP A 131 -23.22 -12.60 -2.63
C ASP A 131 -21.94 -12.61 -1.79
N ASN A 132 -20.81 -13.05 -2.35
CA ASN A 132 -19.52 -13.07 -1.66
C ASN A 132 -18.71 -11.82 -2.01
N TYR A 133 -18.56 -10.93 -1.04
CA TYR A 133 -17.83 -9.67 -1.19
C TYR A 133 -16.43 -9.77 -0.59
N TRP A 134 -15.43 -9.37 -1.36
CA TRP A 134 -14.11 -9.11 -0.81
C TRP A 134 -14.16 -7.80 0.01
N PRO A 135 -13.42 -7.71 1.13
CA PRO A 135 -13.34 -6.48 1.90
C PRO A 135 -12.96 -5.28 1.03
N ALA A 136 -13.60 -4.13 1.24
CA ALA A 136 -13.26 -2.92 0.50
C ALA A 136 -11.77 -2.57 0.69
N PHE A 137 -11.13 -2.07 -0.36
CA PHE A 137 -9.72 -1.68 -0.35
C PHE A 137 -9.47 -0.46 -1.25
N ASN A 138 -8.22 -0.01 -1.34
CA ASN A 138 -7.82 1.15 -2.13
C ASN A 138 -6.56 0.90 -2.99
N LEU A 139 -6.06 1.94 -3.65
CA LEU A 139 -4.87 1.84 -4.48
C LEU A 139 -3.59 1.62 -3.65
N ALA A 140 -3.50 2.17 -2.44
CA ALA A 140 -2.41 1.86 -1.52
C ALA A 140 -2.36 0.37 -1.15
N ASP A 141 -3.49 -0.27 -0.85
CA ASP A 141 -3.55 -1.72 -0.57
C ASP A 141 -3.17 -2.56 -1.79
N SER A 142 -3.61 -2.13 -2.97
CA SER A 142 -3.25 -2.74 -4.24
C SER A 142 -1.74 -2.68 -4.48
N ALA A 143 -1.11 -1.51 -4.22
CA ALA A 143 0.33 -1.33 -4.33
C ALA A 143 1.11 -2.22 -3.35
N ILE A 144 0.68 -2.28 -2.08
CA ILE A 144 1.27 -3.19 -1.08
C ILE A 144 1.19 -4.64 -1.54
N THR A 145 0.01 -5.07 -2.01
CA THR A 145 -0.23 -6.44 -2.45
C THR A 145 0.63 -6.81 -3.65
N LEU A 146 0.70 -5.93 -4.66
CA LEU A 146 1.54 -6.14 -5.85
C LEU A 146 3.03 -6.18 -5.49
N GLY A 147 3.50 -5.27 -4.65
CA GLY A 147 4.89 -5.28 -4.18
C GLY A 147 5.22 -6.57 -3.41
N ALA A 148 4.34 -6.99 -2.48
CA ALA A 148 4.51 -8.23 -1.75
C ALA A 148 4.54 -9.46 -2.67
N ALA A 149 3.65 -9.52 -3.67
CA ALA A 149 3.63 -10.59 -4.67
C ALA A 149 4.95 -10.64 -5.46
N VAL A 150 5.49 -9.49 -5.88
CA VAL A 150 6.78 -9.43 -6.58
C VAL A 150 7.91 -9.95 -5.70
N LEU A 151 7.97 -9.58 -4.40
CA LEU A 151 8.99 -10.11 -3.49
C LEU A 151 8.89 -11.63 -3.33
N ILE A 152 7.68 -12.16 -3.15
CA ILE A 152 7.46 -13.61 -3.01
C ILE A 152 7.90 -14.34 -4.29
N ILE A 153 7.52 -13.82 -5.47
CA ILE A 153 7.90 -14.41 -6.76
C ILE A 153 9.42 -14.37 -6.95
N ASP A 154 10.07 -13.25 -6.60
CA ASP A 154 11.53 -13.12 -6.71
C ASP A 154 12.23 -14.14 -5.81
N MET A 155 11.77 -14.30 -4.56
CA MET A 155 12.31 -15.30 -3.62
C MET A 155 12.12 -16.75 -4.07
N LEU A 156 10.97 -17.08 -4.66
CA LEU A 156 10.65 -18.48 -5.03
C LEU A 156 11.24 -18.91 -6.37
N PHE A 157 11.35 -18.00 -7.33
CA PHE A 157 11.63 -18.36 -8.72
C PHE A 157 12.91 -17.77 -9.29
N VAL A 158 13.54 -16.78 -8.64
CA VAL A 158 14.75 -16.14 -9.16
C VAL A 158 15.96 -16.69 -8.40
N LYS A 159 16.63 -17.67 -9.01
CA LYS A 159 17.94 -18.15 -8.53
C LYS A 159 18.97 -17.04 -8.73
N GLU A 160 19.66 -16.64 -7.65
CA GLU A 160 20.86 -15.82 -7.80
C GLU A 160 21.83 -16.57 -8.73
N LYS A 161 22.19 -15.97 -9.86
CA LYS A 161 23.38 -16.39 -10.58
C LYS A 161 24.55 -16.13 -9.64
N LYS A 162 25.10 -17.19 -9.03
CA LYS A 162 26.42 -17.10 -8.42
C LYS A 162 27.34 -16.51 -9.48
N ALA A 163 27.93 -15.36 -9.18
CA ALA A 163 29.04 -14.88 -9.99
C ALA A 163 30.14 -15.94 -9.86
N ASP A 164 30.45 -16.60 -10.97
CA ASP A 164 31.61 -17.48 -11.04
C ASP A 164 32.84 -16.61 -10.70
N ALA A 165 33.53 -17.00 -9.63
CA ALA A 165 34.76 -16.38 -9.15
C ALA A 165 35.96 -16.85 -9.97
#